data_AF-A0A6A6LAP9-F1
#
_entry.id   AF-A0A6A6LAP9-F1
#
_cell.length_a   1.000
_cell.length_b   1.000
_cell.length_c   1.000
_cell.angle_alpha   90.00
_cell.angle_beta   90.00
_cell.angle_gamma   90.00
#
_symmetry.space_group_name_H-M   'P 1'
#
loop_
_entity.id
_entity.type
_entity.pdbx_description
1 polymer ?
#
loop_
_entity_poly.entity_id
_entity_poly.type
_entity_poly.pdbx_seq_one_letter_code
_entity_poly.pdbx_strand_id
1 'polypeptide(L)'
;MTESFNGWIGEYEVHERPCKFVASLERRTCGCGWWNISGLPCKDTARAIGFIRGNIEEYYDDYYIACYLRVYAGALHLVPQKDIELDDVYPPMLPPPLRRQPGRPRKVRRRDKSEPPANQWDQKLSHVLGASK
;
A
#
# COMPACT_ATOMS: atom_id res chain seq x y z
N MET A 1 10.27 8.87 -7.58
CA MET A 1 11.35 8.05 -8.14
C MET A 1 12.00 8.94 -9.16
N THR A 2 13.12 9.56 -8.82
CA THR A 2 13.89 10.34 -9.78
C THR A 2 14.85 9.37 -10.44
N GLU A 3 14.81 9.29 -11.77
CA GLU A 3 15.90 8.69 -12.54
C GLU A 3 17.13 9.59 -12.35
N SER A 4 17.94 9.28 -11.35
CA SER A 4 19.27 9.85 -11.21
C SER A 4 20.15 9.10 -12.19
N PHE A 5 20.27 9.62 -13.42
CA PHE A 5 21.01 9.02 -14.54
C PHE A 5 22.54 9.10 -14.28
N ASN A 6 23.04 8.28 -13.36
CA ASN A 6 24.46 8.15 -13.07
C ASN A 6 25.07 7.01 -13.90
N GLY A 7 24.97 7.06 -15.24
CA GLY A 7 25.84 6.31 -16.16
C GLY A 7 25.88 4.78 -16.12
N TRP A 8 25.17 4.11 -15.20
CA TRP A 8 25.11 2.65 -15.10
C TRP A 8 23.67 2.17 -15.32
N ILE A 9 23.47 1.35 -16.35
CA ILE A 9 22.18 0.74 -16.67
C ILE A 9 21.82 -0.23 -15.53
N GLY A 10 20.67 -0.09 -14.89
CA GLY A 10 20.16 -1.06 -13.92
C GLY A 10 20.33 -0.72 -12.42
N GLU A 11 20.77 0.49 -12.09
CA GLU A 11 20.75 1.02 -10.72
C GLU A 11 19.58 1.99 -10.50
N TYR A 12 18.86 1.83 -9.39
CA TYR A 12 17.66 2.59 -9.06
C TYR A 12 17.77 3.22 -7.67
N GLU A 13 17.62 4.54 -7.59
CA GLU A 13 17.51 5.26 -6.33
C GLU A 13 16.06 5.23 -5.84
N VAL A 14 15.83 4.53 -4.73
CA VAL A 14 14.52 4.39 -4.11
C VAL A 14 14.45 5.30 -2.89
N HIS A 15 13.47 6.20 -2.91
CA HIS A 15 13.28 7.19 -1.86
C HIS A 15 12.11 6.77 -0.97
N GLU A 16 12.42 6.43 0.27
CA GLU A 16 11.42 6.16 1.30
C GLU A 16 11.78 6.96 2.55
N ARG A 17 11.21 8.17 2.68
CA ARG A 17 11.60 9.15 3.69
C ARG A 17 11.62 8.52 5.10
N PRO A 18 12.66 8.74 5.92
CA PRO A 18 13.84 9.62 5.72
C PRO A 18 14.99 8.97 4.94
N CYS A 19 14.86 7.71 4.52
CA CYS A 19 15.93 6.92 3.94
C CYS A 19 15.94 6.97 2.41
N LYS A 20 17.12 6.76 1.83
CA LYS A 20 17.31 6.55 0.40
C LYS A 20 18.21 5.34 0.23
N PHE A 21 17.80 4.41 -0.60
CA PHE A 21 18.59 3.21 -0.90
C PHE A 21 18.79 3.09 -2.40
N VAL A 22 19.97 2.61 -2.78
CA VAL A 22 20.26 2.25 -4.17
C VAL A 22 20.03 0.75 -4.32
N ALA A 23 19.19 0.36 -5.28
CA ALA A 23 18.96 -1.03 -5.67
C ALA A 23 19.61 -1.27 -7.03
N SER A 24 20.50 -2.25 -7.13
CA SER A 24 21.06 -2.72 -8.39
C SER A 24 20.39 -4.04 -8.75
N LEU A 25 19.58 -4.03 -9.81
CA LEU A 25 18.86 -5.23 -10.26
C LEU A 25 19.79 -6.23 -10.94
N GLU A 26 20.80 -5.72 -11.68
CA GLU A 26 21.80 -6.56 -12.35
C GLU A 26 22.70 -7.28 -11.34
N ARG A 27 23.16 -6.56 -10.31
CA ARG A 27 24.01 -7.15 -9.26
C ARG A 27 23.21 -7.89 -8.19
N ARG A 28 21.88 -7.84 -8.25
CA ARG A 28 20.96 -8.37 -7.23
C ARG A 28 21.32 -7.88 -5.81
N THR A 29 21.60 -6.59 -5.68
CA THR A 29 21.97 -5.97 -4.39
C THR A 29 21.08 -4.76 -4.06
N CYS A 30 20.94 -4.48 -2.77
CA CYS A 30 20.29 -3.27 -2.30
C CYS A 30 21.07 -2.66 -1.14
N GLY A 31 21.15 -1.32 -1.08
CA GLY A 31 21.80 -0.58 0.00
C GLY A 31 21.24 -0.84 1.40
N CYS A 32 20.04 -1.44 1.51
CA CYS A 32 19.51 -1.90 2.80
C CYS A 32 20.15 -3.21 3.31
N GLY A 33 20.93 -3.91 2.48
CA GLY A 33 21.61 -5.17 2.80
C GLY A 33 20.71 -6.42 2.87
N TRP A 34 19.39 -6.24 2.89
CA TRP A 34 18.44 -7.36 3.06
C TRP A 34 18.54 -8.41 1.96
N TRP A 35 18.74 -7.99 0.71
CA TRP A 35 18.81 -8.89 -0.43
C TRP A 35 20.04 -9.81 -0.34
N ASN A 36 21.19 -9.27 0.06
CA ASN A 36 22.42 -10.03 0.25
C ASN A 36 22.31 -11.10 1.36
N ILE A 37 21.45 -10.87 2.37
CA ILE A 37 21.28 -11.80 3.49
C ILE A 37 20.23 -12.87 3.17
N SER A 38 19.09 -12.44 2.63
CA SER A 38 17.92 -13.32 2.44
C SER A 38 17.89 -14.01 1.08
N GLY A 39 18.62 -13.52 0.08
CA GLY A 39 18.46 -13.92 -1.32
C GLY A 39 17.15 -13.44 -1.95
N LEU A 40 16.37 -12.59 -1.25
CA LEU A 40 15.08 -12.08 -1.70
C LEU A 40 15.10 -10.56 -1.93
N PRO A 41 14.44 -10.07 -2.99
CA PRO A 41 14.19 -8.65 -3.19
C PRO A 41 13.55 -8.01 -1.95
N CYS A 42 14.15 -6.92 -1.45
CA CYS A 42 13.52 -6.12 -0.41
C CYS A 42 12.41 -5.22 -1.00
N LYS A 43 11.71 -4.47 -0.15
CA LYS A 43 10.69 -3.49 -0.58
C LYS A 43 11.20 -2.47 -1.59
N ASP A 44 12.44 -2.01 -1.44
CA ASP A 44 13.04 -0.99 -2.31
C ASP A 44 13.32 -1.60 -3.69
N THR A 45 13.96 -2.77 -3.69
CA THR A 45 14.16 -3.57 -4.91
C THR A 45 12.85 -3.90 -5.59
N ALA A 46 11.82 -4.36 -4.86
CA ALA A 46 10.52 -4.72 -5.42
C ALA A 46 9.89 -3.51 -6.15
N ARG A 47 10.11 -2.30 -5.63
CA ARG A 47 9.68 -1.07 -6.30
C ARG A 47 10.46 -0.79 -7.59
N ALA A 48 11.76 -1.04 -7.60
CA ALA A 48 12.59 -0.94 -8.81
C ALA A 48 12.18 -1.97 -9.87
N ILE A 49 11.94 -3.22 -9.47
CA ILE A 49 11.43 -4.28 -10.37
C ILE A 49 10.07 -3.90 -10.94
N GLY A 50 9.15 -3.41 -10.10
CA GLY A 50 7.84 -2.94 -10.56
C GLY A 50 7.93 -1.75 -11.51
N PHE A 51 8.93 -0.87 -11.36
CA PHE A 51 9.17 0.25 -12.27
C PHE A 51 9.55 -0.21 -13.67
N ILE A 52 10.41 -1.23 -13.79
CA ILE A 52 10.75 -1.84 -15.09
C ILE A 52 9.70 -2.84 -15.61
N ARG A 53 8.59 -3.02 -14.88
CA ARG A 53 7.55 -4.03 -15.15
C ARG A 53 8.13 -5.45 -15.25
N GLY A 54 9.18 -5.73 -14.49
CA GLY A 54 9.79 -7.06 -14.40
C GLY A 54 8.99 -8.00 -13.50
N ASN A 55 9.20 -9.31 -13.66
CA ASN A 55 8.68 -10.30 -12.72
C ASN A 55 9.62 -10.40 -11.51
N ILE A 56 9.09 -10.28 -10.30
CA ILE A 56 9.89 -10.35 -9.06
C ILE A 56 10.55 -11.73 -8.86
N GLU A 57 9.94 -12.79 -9.39
CA GLU A 57 10.40 -14.17 -9.24
C GLU A 57 11.74 -14.42 -9.95
N GLU A 58 12.05 -13.64 -11.00
CA GLU A 58 13.31 -13.71 -11.75
C GLU A 58 14.52 -13.15 -10.95
N TYR A 59 14.23 -12.48 -9.83
CA TYR A 59 15.20 -11.82 -8.96
C TYR A 59 15.44 -12.58 -7.65
N TYR A 60 14.85 -13.76 -7.47
CA TYR A 60 15.19 -14.64 -6.36
C TYR A 60 16.57 -15.27 -6.55
N ASP A 61 17.27 -15.48 -5.45
CA ASP A 61 18.53 -16.24 -5.45
C ASP A 61 18.26 -17.73 -5.70
N ASP A 62 19.09 -18.38 -6.52
CA ASP A 62 18.94 -19.80 -6.85
C ASP A 62 19.02 -20.68 -5.60
N TYR A 63 19.81 -20.27 -4.59
CA TYR A 63 19.88 -20.96 -3.32
C TYR A 63 18.55 -20.90 -2.55
N TYR A 64 17.87 -19.74 -2.59
CA TYR A 64 16.55 -19.59 -1.98
C TYR A 64 15.53 -20.51 -2.65
N ILE A 65 15.49 -20.52 -3.99
CA ILE A 65 14.56 -21.37 -4.76
C ILE A 65 14.81 -22.85 -4.44
N ALA A 66 16.07 -23.28 -4.45
CA ALA A 66 16.42 -24.67 -4.13
C ALA A 66 16.04 -25.06 -2.69
N CYS A 67 16.25 -24.16 -1.72
CA CYS A 67 15.83 -24.38 -0.34
C CYS A 67 14.31 -24.44 -0.20
N TYR A 68 13.59 -23.53 -0.85
CA TYR A 68 12.13 -23.49 -0.86
C TYR A 68 11.55 -24.80 -1.39
N LEU A 69 12.01 -25.24 -2.57
CA LEU A 69 11.57 -26.50 -3.17
C LEU A 69 11.88 -27.70 -2.27
N ARG A 70 13.03 -27.71 -1.58
CA ARG A 70 13.39 -28.78 -0.65
C ARG A 70 12.48 -28.81 0.59
N VAL A 71 12.20 -27.65 1.18
CA VAL A 71 11.36 -27.53 2.38
C VAL A 71 9.92 -27.97 2.08
N TYR A 72 9.41 -27.58 0.93
CA TYR A 72 8.04 -27.88 0.49
C TYR A 72 7.93 -29.13 -0.41
N ALA A 73 8.99 -29.94 -0.52
CA ALA A 73 8.94 -31.20 -1.27
C ALA A 73 8.01 -32.25 -0.62
N GLY A 74 7.80 -32.14 0.69
CA GLY A 74 6.88 -33.00 1.44
C GLY A 74 5.42 -32.60 1.27
N ALA A 75 4.51 -33.53 1.57
CA ALA A 75 3.08 -33.20 1.64
C ALA A 75 2.83 -32.25 2.82
N LEU A 76 2.26 -31.07 2.53
CA LEU A 76 1.65 -30.23 3.56
C LEU A 76 0.35 -30.90 3.98
N HIS A 77 0.40 -31.66 5.07
CA HIS A 77 -0.81 -32.18 5.69
C HIS A 77 -1.68 -30.99 6.09
N LEU A 78 -2.92 -30.98 5.62
CA LEU A 78 -3.93 -30.09 6.15
C LEU A 78 -3.96 -30.30 7.66
N VAL A 79 -4.04 -29.21 8.43
CA VAL A 79 -4.37 -29.31 9.85
C VAL A 79 -5.68 -30.09 9.87
N PRO A 80 -5.72 -31.29 10.50
CA PRO A 80 -6.95 -32.04 10.61
C PRO A 80 -7.98 -31.06 11.13
N GLN A 81 -9.06 -30.88 10.39
CA GLN A 81 -10.21 -30.20 10.92
C GLN A 81 -10.61 -31.07 12.11
N LYS A 82 -10.11 -30.73 13.30
CA LYS A 82 -10.80 -31.10 14.52
C LYS A 82 -12.21 -30.64 14.22
N ASP A 83 -13.19 -31.51 14.38
CA ASP A 83 -14.58 -31.11 14.36
C ASP A 83 -14.69 -30.03 15.43
N ILE A 84 -14.41 -28.79 15.04
CA ILE A 84 -14.70 -27.60 15.80
C ILE A 84 -16.20 -27.56 15.58
N GLU A 85 -16.91 -28.35 16.39
CA GLU A 85 -18.21 -27.94 16.87
C GLU A 85 -17.97 -26.50 17.30
N LEU A 86 -18.40 -25.57 16.44
CA LEU A 86 -18.49 -24.19 16.82
C LEU A 86 -19.50 -24.25 17.96
N ASP A 87 -18.99 -24.30 19.18
CA ASP A 87 -19.81 -24.20 20.36
C ASP A 87 -20.71 -22.98 20.12
N ASP A 88 -22.01 -23.22 19.89
CA ASP A 88 -23.04 -22.19 19.72
C ASP A 88 -23.21 -21.33 21.00
N VAL A 89 -22.30 -21.50 21.96
CA VAL A 89 -22.06 -20.70 23.16
C VAL A 89 -21.79 -19.23 22.80
N TYR A 90 -21.32 -18.94 21.59
CA TYR A 90 -21.09 -17.56 21.16
C TYR A 90 -22.30 -16.98 20.42
N PRO A 91 -22.78 -15.79 20.81
CA PRO A 91 -23.82 -15.10 20.05
C PRO A 91 -23.34 -14.84 18.62
N PRO A 92 -24.24 -14.82 17.63
CA PRO A 92 -23.87 -14.59 16.24
C PRO A 92 -23.07 -13.29 16.12
N MET A 93 -21.95 -13.35 15.41
CA MET A 93 -21.13 -12.19 15.07
C MET A 93 -22.00 -11.19 14.30
N LEU A 94 -22.48 -10.15 14.98
CA LEU A 94 -23.23 -9.09 14.33
C LEU A 94 -22.25 -8.24 13.50
N PRO A 95 -22.60 -7.87 12.26
CA PRO A 95 -21.80 -6.93 11.50
C PRO A 95 -21.68 -5.61 12.28
N PRO A 96 -20.55 -4.89 12.14
CA PRO A 96 -20.43 -3.56 12.73
C PRO A 96 -21.63 -2.69 12.34
N PRO A 97 -22.22 -1.93 13.27
CA PRO A 97 -23.37 -1.09 12.96
C PRO A 97 -23.00 -0.14 11.82
N LEU A 98 -23.79 -0.17 10.74
CA LEU A 98 -23.57 0.70 9.59
C LEU A 98 -23.80 2.16 10.01
N ARG A 99 -22.71 2.90 10.21
CA ARG A 99 -22.77 4.35 10.43
C ARG A 99 -22.68 5.03 9.07
N ARG A 100 -23.67 5.84 8.72
CA ARG A 100 -23.51 6.80 7.61
C ARG A 100 -22.35 7.72 7.99
N GLN A 101 -21.28 7.68 7.20
CA GLN A 101 -20.20 8.65 7.37
C GLN A 101 -20.79 10.06 7.25
N PRO A 102 -20.27 11.04 8.01
CA PRO A 102 -20.62 12.42 7.77
C PRO A 102 -20.45 12.72 6.29
N GLY A 103 -21.53 13.17 5.64
CA GLY A 103 -21.45 13.61 4.26
C GLY A 103 -20.42 14.73 4.12
N ARG A 104 -20.03 15.02 2.88
CA ARG A 104 -19.13 16.13 2.58
C ARG A 104 -19.61 17.40 3.32
N PRO A 105 -18.76 18.07 4.12
CA PRO A 105 -19.11 19.33 4.75
C PRO A 105 -19.62 20.32 3.71
N ARG A 106 -20.65 21.09 4.05
CA ARG A 106 -21.18 22.12 3.16
C ARG A 106 -20.06 23.10 2.82
N LYS A 107 -19.92 23.42 1.53
CA LYS A 107 -18.89 24.34 1.06
C LYS A 107 -19.11 25.78 1.56
N VAL A 108 -20.35 26.10 1.96
CA VAL A 108 -20.75 27.39 2.54
C VAL A 108 -21.42 27.16 3.90
N ARG A 109 -20.99 27.92 4.92
CA ARG A 109 -21.57 27.91 6.27
C ARG A 109 -23.00 28.47 6.26
N ARG A 110 -23.88 27.92 7.10
CA ARG A 110 -25.20 28.52 7.39
C ARG A 110 -25.01 29.77 8.27
N ARG A 111 -25.45 30.93 7.79
CA ARG A 111 -25.43 32.20 8.55
C ARG A 111 -26.58 32.24 9.56
N ASP A 112 -26.34 32.89 10.69
CA ASP A 112 -27.36 33.17 11.70
C ASP A 112 -28.29 34.31 11.24
N LYS A 113 -29.49 34.42 11.84
CA LYS A 113 -30.46 35.48 11.51
C LYS A 113 -29.97 36.87 11.91
N SER A 114 -29.09 36.95 12.91
CA SER A 114 -28.50 38.21 13.39
C SER A 114 -27.36 38.73 12.50
N GLU A 115 -26.83 37.89 11.60
CA GLU A 115 -25.73 38.28 10.73
C GLU A 115 -26.21 39.20 9.59
N PRO A 116 -25.45 40.26 9.23
CA PRO A 116 -25.76 41.08 8.08
C PRO A 116 -25.70 40.25 6.78
N PRO A 117 -26.46 40.67 5.73
CA PRO A 117 -26.55 39.91 4.49
C PRO A 117 -25.16 39.73 3.86
N ALA A 118 -24.97 38.57 3.21
CA ALA A 118 -23.74 38.25 2.50
C ALA A 118 -23.42 39.34 1.47
N ASN A 119 -22.16 39.76 1.38
CA ASN A 119 -21.75 40.74 0.37
C ASN A 119 -21.80 40.12 -1.04
N GLN A 120 -21.68 40.95 -2.08
CA GLN A 120 -21.81 40.51 -3.47
C GLN A 120 -20.80 39.42 -3.85
N TRP A 121 -19.62 39.40 -3.23
CA TRP A 121 -18.57 38.39 -3.48
C TRP A 121 -18.92 37.04 -2.85
N ASP A 122 -19.46 37.05 -1.63
CA ASP A 122 -19.96 35.87 -0.91
C ASP A 122 -21.18 35.24 -1.62
N GLN A 123 -22.04 36.08 -2.22
CA GLN A 123 -23.18 35.64 -3.03
C GLN A 123 -22.73 34.98 -4.35
N LYS A 124 -21.69 35.51 -5.00
CA LYS A 124 -21.09 34.88 -6.19
C LYS A 124 -20.46 33.52 -5.84
N LEU A 125 -19.78 33.43 -4.70
CA LEU A 125 -19.22 32.16 -4.21
C LEU A 125 -20.31 31.12 -3.93
N SER A 126 -21.44 31.47 -3.33
CA SER A 126 -22.53 30.50 -3.10
C SER A 126 -23.16 29.99 -4.40
N HIS A 127 -23.28 30.84 -5.43
CA HIS A 127 -23.78 30.46 -6.76
C HIS A 127 -22.81 29.53 -7.52
N VAL A 128 -21.51 29.83 -7.51
CA VAL A 128 -20.46 29.00 -8.16
C VAL A 128 -20.28 27.64 -7.45
N LEU A 129 -20.53 27.59 -6.15
CA LEU A 129 -20.30 26.40 -5.33
C LEU A 129 -21.50 25.45 -5.22
N GLY A 130 -22.61 25.78 -5.90
CA GLY A 130 -23.75 24.90 -6.15
C GLY A 130 -24.66 24.72 -4.94
N ALA A 131 -25.90 25.19 -5.08
CA ALA A 131 -27.02 24.75 -4.27
C ALA A 131 -27.33 23.27 -4.58
N SER A 132 -26.94 22.37 -3.68
CA SER A 132 -27.56 21.04 -3.66
C SER A 132 -28.99 21.21 -3.15
N LYS A 133 -29.97 20.85 -3.98
CA LYS A 133 -31.27 20.41 -3.47
C LYS A 133 -31.07 19.23 -2.52
#